data_AF-A0A7W3WLK7-F1
#
_entry.id   AF-A0A7W3WLK7-F1
#
_cell.length_a   1.000
_cell.length_b   1.000
_cell.length_c   1.000
_cell.angle_alpha   90.00
_cell.angle_beta   90.00
_cell.angle_gamma   90.00
#
_symmetry.space_group_name_H-M   'P 1'
#
loop_
_entity.id
_entity.type
_entity.pdbx_description
1 polymer ?
#
loop_
_entity_poly.entity_id
_entity_poly.type
_entity_poly.pdbx_seq_one_letter_code
_entity_poly.pdbx_strand_id
1 'polypeptide(L)'
;MDPEVLAQSAGATLVTLMATDAWHRTRDGLTQLWRRMQPQRAATVAAELEASREDVLVAVAANDQETMHALRLQWQGLVRRLLVAQPAAAEELRRLLDELDPGGSAARQVAQQATASGHARVYQAGRDQHIADR
;
A
#
# COMPACT_ATOMS: atom_id res chain seq x y z
N MET A 1 -2.50 3.92 17.85
CA MET A 1 -2.60 2.78 16.93
C MET A 1 -1.49 1.80 17.29
N ASP A 2 -1.78 0.50 17.34
CA ASP A 2 -0.77 -0.56 17.51
C ASP A 2 0.30 -0.45 16.38
N PRO A 3 1.61 -0.57 16.67
CA PRO A 3 2.65 -0.58 15.65
C PRO A 3 2.46 -1.64 14.56
N GLU A 4 1.84 -2.79 14.85
CA GLU A 4 1.53 -3.80 13.84
C GLU A 4 0.46 -3.30 12.85
N VAL A 5 -0.60 -2.70 13.37
CA VAL A 5 -1.68 -2.11 12.55
C VAL A 5 -1.14 -0.97 11.70
N LEU A 6 -0.22 -0.17 12.24
CA LEU A 6 0.46 0.88 11.48
C LEU A 6 1.33 0.31 10.36
N ALA A 7 2.09 -0.75 10.63
CA ALA A 7 2.91 -1.41 9.62
C ALA A 7 2.08 -2.03 8.50
N GLN A 8 0.95 -2.67 8.84
CA GLN A 8 0.00 -3.23 7.88
C GLN A 8 -0.58 -2.13 6.98
N SER A 9 -1.02 -1.02 7.58
CA SER A 9 -1.56 0.13 6.85
C SER A 9 -0.51 0.72 5.90
N ALA A 10 0.73 0.88 6.37
CA ALA A 10 1.83 1.38 5.56
C ALA A 10 2.11 0.48 4.33
N GLY A 11 2.15 -0.84 4.51
CA GLY A 11 2.36 -1.78 3.41
C GLY A 11 1.27 -1.71 2.34
N ALA A 12 0.01 -1.63 2.77
CA ALA A 12 -1.14 -1.50 1.86
C ALA A 12 -1.14 -0.16 1.11
N THR A 13 -0.98 0.95 1.82
CA THR A 13 -0.94 2.30 1.24
C THR A 13 0.21 2.42 0.25
N LEU A 14 1.42 1.99 0.63
CA LEU A 14 2.60 2.07 -0.23
C LEU A 14 2.41 1.35 -1.57
N VAL A 15 2.03 0.08 -1.52
CA VAL A 15 1.86 -0.74 -2.74
C VAL A 15 0.75 -0.20 -3.63
N THR A 16 -0.32 0.33 -3.05
CA THR A 16 -1.38 0.99 -3.81
C THR A 16 -0.86 2.24 -4.52
N LEU A 17 -0.10 3.09 -3.82
CA LEU A 17 0.39 4.35 -4.38
C LEU A 17 1.52 4.16 -5.41
N MET A 18 2.26 3.05 -5.37
CA MET A 18 3.24 2.66 -6.40
C MET A 18 2.62 2.59 -7.81
N ALA A 19 1.36 2.20 -7.91
CA ALA A 19 0.61 2.10 -9.16
C ALA A 19 0.00 3.44 -9.62
N THR A 20 0.26 4.54 -8.94
CA THR A 20 -0.36 5.85 -9.20
C THR A 20 0.67 6.93 -9.45
N ASP A 21 0.20 8.11 -9.87
CA ASP A 21 1.03 9.31 -10.02
C ASP A 21 1.57 9.84 -8.68
N ALA A 22 0.98 9.43 -7.55
CA ALA A 22 1.44 9.81 -6.21
C ALA A 22 2.72 9.09 -5.78
N TRP A 23 3.25 8.15 -6.58
CA TRP A 23 4.45 7.38 -6.26
C TRP A 23 5.63 8.26 -5.86
N HIS A 24 5.96 9.28 -6.65
CA HIS A 24 7.19 10.05 -6.41
C HIS A 24 7.18 10.73 -5.03
N ARG A 25 6.03 11.30 -4.64
CA ARG A 25 5.83 11.86 -3.30
C ARG A 25 5.94 10.79 -2.21
N THR A 26 5.35 9.62 -2.45
CA THR A 26 5.37 8.49 -1.52
C THR A 26 6.80 7.99 -1.27
N ARG A 27 7.56 7.77 -2.35
CA ARG A 27 8.96 7.36 -2.32
C ARG A 27 9.83 8.35 -1.56
N ASP A 28 9.66 9.65 -1.85
CA ASP A 28 10.48 10.70 -1.24
C ASP A 28 10.20 10.79 0.27
N GLY A 29 8.93 10.75 0.69
CA GLY A 29 8.54 10.76 2.10
C GLY A 29 9.09 9.55 2.87
N LEU A 30 8.94 8.34 2.32
CA LEU A 30 9.49 7.14 2.96
C LEU A 30 11.03 7.16 3.00
N THR A 31 11.69 7.55 1.90
CA THR A 31 13.15 7.66 1.89
C THR A 31 13.63 8.66 2.94
N GLN A 32 12.93 9.79 3.12
CA GLN A 32 13.26 10.77 4.14
C GLN A 32 13.05 10.24 5.56
N LEU A 33 11.97 9.50 5.81
CA LEU A 33 11.75 8.81 7.09
C LEU A 33 12.93 7.88 7.41
N TRP A 34 13.34 7.04 6.45
CA TRP A 34 14.49 6.15 6.67
C TRP A 34 15.81 6.91 6.84
N ARG A 35 16.02 8.02 6.14
CA ARG A 35 17.21 8.86 6.35
C ARG A 35 17.29 9.43 7.76
N ARG A 36 16.15 9.78 8.37
CA ARG A 36 16.09 10.30 9.74
C ARG A 36 16.29 9.20 10.77
N MET A 37 15.66 8.04 10.56
CA MET A 37 15.59 6.99 11.58
C MET A 37 16.68 5.93 11.47
N GLN A 38 17.10 5.57 10.25
CA GLN A 38 18.15 4.58 9.96
C GLN A 38 18.95 4.97 8.70
N PRO A 39 19.80 6.01 8.76
CA PRO A 39 20.49 6.58 7.60
C PRO A 39 21.25 5.54 6.76
N GLN A 40 21.86 4.56 7.41
CA GLN A 40 22.67 3.52 6.78
C GLN A 40 21.84 2.60 5.87
N ARG A 41 20.53 2.48 6.12
CA ARG A 41 19.62 1.65 5.32
C ARG A 41 18.85 2.43 4.27
N ALA A 42 18.87 3.76 4.33
CA ALA A 42 18.01 4.59 3.49
C ALA A 42 18.25 4.41 1.98
N ALA A 43 19.51 4.26 1.57
CA ALA A 43 19.85 4.02 0.17
C ALA A 43 19.33 2.65 -0.32
N THR A 44 19.47 1.60 0.49
CA THR A 44 18.94 0.27 0.18
C THR A 44 17.43 0.29 0.06
N VAL A 45 16.73 0.93 1.00
CA VAL A 45 15.27 1.03 0.97
C VAL A 45 14.78 1.83 -0.23
N ALA A 46 15.47 2.90 -0.62
CA ALA A 46 15.14 3.65 -1.83
C ALA A 46 15.27 2.80 -3.11
N ALA A 47 16.28 1.94 -3.20
CA ALA A 47 16.40 1.01 -4.32
C ALA A 47 15.31 -0.08 -4.31
N GLU A 48 15.01 -0.64 -3.13
CA GLU A 48 13.91 -1.62 -2.97
C GLU A 48 12.55 -1.01 -3.33
N LEU A 49 12.32 0.26 -3.01
CA LEU A 49 11.13 1.02 -3.38
C LEU A 49 10.94 1.08 -4.89
N GLU A 50 11.99 1.43 -5.65
CA GLU A 50 11.89 1.49 -7.12
C GLU A 50 11.69 0.11 -7.74
N ALA A 51 12.43 -0.91 -7.27
CA ALA A 51 12.24 -2.28 -7.75
C ALA A 51 10.80 -2.79 -7.49
N SER A 52 10.28 -2.55 -6.29
CA SER A 52 8.89 -2.91 -5.96
C SER A 52 7.88 -2.18 -6.84
N ARG A 53 8.14 -0.93 -7.26
CA ARG A 53 7.25 -0.24 -8.19
C ARG A 53 7.19 -0.94 -9.53
N GLU A 54 8.32 -1.35 -10.09
CA GLU A 54 8.35 -2.09 -11.35
C GLU A 54 7.51 -3.36 -11.26
N ASP A 55 7.66 -4.12 -10.17
CA ASP A 55 6.87 -5.32 -9.90
C ASP A 55 5.37 -5.03 -9.76
N VAL A 56 5.01 -3.95 -9.05
CA VAL A 56 3.61 -3.49 -8.93
C VAL A 56 3.01 -3.19 -10.29
N LEU A 57 3.73 -2.48 -11.17
CA LEU A 57 3.21 -2.12 -12.49
C LEU A 57 2.96 -3.36 -13.36
N VAL A 58 3.86 -4.34 -13.32
CA VAL A 58 3.69 -5.63 -14.00
C VAL A 58 2.49 -6.38 -13.43
N ALA A 59 2.39 -6.50 -12.11
CA ALA A 59 1.31 -7.22 -11.44
C ALA A 59 -0.06 -6.59 -11.71
N VAL A 60 -0.16 -5.25 -11.70
CA VAL A 60 -1.40 -4.54 -12.04
C VAL A 60 -1.80 -4.81 -13.49
N ALA A 61 -0.85 -4.75 -14.44
CA ALA A 61 -1.13 -5.04 -15.85
C ALA A 61 -1.60 -6.49 -16.08
N ALA A 62 -1.08 -7.44 -15.30
CA ALA A 62 -1.45 -8.85 -15.34
C ALA A 62 -2.68 -9.22 -14.48
N ASN A 63 -3.24 -8.27 -13.71
CA ASN A 63 -4.23 -8.53 -12.66
C ASN A 63 -3.77 -9.61 -11.64
N ASP A 64 -2.48 -9.62 -11.33
CA ASP A 64 -1.86 -10.57 -10.41
C ASP A 64 -2.01 -10.10 -8.95
N GLN A 65 -3.10 -10.56 -8.32
CA GLN A 65 -3.39 -10.22 -6.94
C GLN A 65 -2.46 -10.92 -5.93
N GLU A 66 -1.84 -12.04 -6.31
CA GLU A 66 -0.93 -12.78 -5.44
C GLU A 66 0.38 -12.00 -5.26
N THR A 67 0.96 -11.53 -6.37
CA THR A 67 2.16 -10.67 -6.34
C THR A 67 1.87 -9.36 -5.59
N MET A 68 0.72 -8.74 -5.83
CA MET A 68 0.32 -7.54 -5.08
C MET A 68 0.20 -7.79 -3.58
N HIS A 69 -0.30 -8.95 -3.16
CA HIS A 69 -0.38 -9.31 -1.75
C HIS A 69 1.01 -9.57 -1.14
N ALA A 70 1.89 -10.28 -1.85
CA ALA A 70 3.25 -10.55 -1.42
C ALA A 70 4.06 -9.26 -1.20
N LEU A 71 3.95 -8.29 -2.11
CA LEU A 71 4.59 -6.99 -1.99
C LEU A 71 4.09 -6.21 -0.76
N ARG A 72 2.79 -6.25 -0.46
CA ARG A 72 2.24 -5.60 0.75
C ARG A 72 2.84 -6.20 2.02
N LEU A 73 2.94 -7.54 2.09
CA LEU A 73 3.52 -8.23 3.25
C LEU A 73 5.01 -7.94 3.40
N GLN A 74 5.76 -7.88 2.30
CA GLN A 74 7.17 -7.50 2.31
C GLN A 74 7.36 -6.11 2.95
N TRP A 75 6.60 -5.12 2.47
CA TRP A 75 6.69 -3.75 2.98
C TRP A 75 6.19 -3.62 4.41
N GLN A 76 5.10 -4.31 4.79
CA GLN A 76 4.68 -4.41 6.19
C GLN A 76 5.83 -4.94 7.07
N GLY A 77 6.52 -6.00 6.65
CA GLY A 77 7.65 -6.56 7.38
C GLY A 77 8.82 -5.59 7.53
N LEU A 78 9.15 -4.82 6.49
CA LEU A 78 10.18 -3.79 6.53
C LEU A 78 9.83 -2.66 7.49
N VAL A 79 8.60 -2.15 7.40
CA VAL A 79 8.09 -1.08 8.27
C VAL A 79 8.04 -1.56 9.72
N ARG A 80 7.54 -2.77 9.99
CA ARG A 80 7.53 -3.34 11.34
C ARG A 80 8.93 -3.39 11.95
N ARG A 81 9.92 -3.83 11.18
CA ARG A 81 11.33 -3.83 11.64
C ARG A 81 11.84 -2.43 11.96
N LEU A 82 11.45 -1.42 11.16
CA LEU A 82 11.77 -0.03 11.47
C LEU A 82 11.12 0.40 12.80
N LEU A 83 9.82 0.14 12.98
CA LEU A 83 9.08 0.54 14.19
C LEU A 83 9.60 -0.15 15.46
N VAL A 84 10.01 -1.41 15.37
CA VAL A 84 10.63 -2.14 16.49
C VAL A 84 11.99 -1.54 16.83
N ALA A 85 12.83 -1.26 15.83
CA ALA A 85 14.16 -0.71 16.06
C ALA A 85 14.14 0.77 16.47
N GLN A 86 13.13 1.51 16.01
CA GLN A 86 12.98 2.95 16.19
C GLN A 86 11.53 3.32 16.52
N PRO A 87 11.08 3.16 17.77
CA PRO A 87 9.69 3.43 18.16
C PRO A 87 9.23 4.87 17.86
N ALA A 88 10.14 5.85 17.89
CA ALA A 88 9.86 7.23 17.53
C ALA A 88 9.42 7.42 16.05
N ALA A 89 9.73 6.47 15.17
CA ALA A 89 9.31 6.51 13.77
C ALA A 89 7.79 6.38 13.60
N ALA A 90 7.08 5.83 14.60
CA ALA A 90 5.64 5.58 14.51
C ALA A 90 4.83 6.86 14.27
N GLU A 91 5.21 7.96 14.90
CA GLU A 91 4.47 9.22 14.77
C GLU A 91 4.83 9.97 13.47
N GLU A 92 6.08 9.86 13.00
CA GLU A 92 6.45 10.37 11.68
C GLU A 92 5.77 9.58 10.56
N LEU A 93 5.72 8.25 10.68
CA LEU A 93 5.05 7.39 9.72
C LEU A 93 3.54 7.65 9.68
N ARG A 94 2.88 7.84 10.83
CA ARG A 94 1.45 8.15 10.88
C ARG A 94 1.13 9.43 10.12
N ARG A 95 1.86 10.51 10.41
CA ARG A 95 1.69 11.79 9.70
C ARG A 95 1.91 11.64 8.21
N LEU A 96 2.95 10.91 7.81
CA LEU A 96 3.21 10.63 6.40
C LEU A 96 2.04 9.89 5.73
N LEU A 97 1.48 8.87 6.38
CA LEU A 97 0.33 8.14 5.82
C LEU A 97 -0.91 9.02 5.72
N ASP A 98 -1.18 9.87 6.71
CA ASP A 98 -2.30 10.80 6.70
C ASP A 98 -2.17 11.84 5.56
N GLU A 99 -0.94 12.24 5.22
CA GLU A 99 -0.65 13.13 4.09
C GLU A 99 -0.78 12.44 2.73
N LEU A 100 -0.33 11.18 2.63
CA LEU A 100 -0.30 10.43 1.37
C LEU A 100 -1.66 9.83 0.97
N ASP A 101 -2.45 9.43 1.97
CA ASP A 101 -3.76 8.80 1.79
C ASP A 101 -4.74 9.37 2.82
N PRO A 102 -5.15 10.64 2.65
CA PRO A 102 -6.07 11.31 3.57
C PRO A 102 -7.40 10.54 3.62
N GLY A 103 -7.67 9.94 4.78
CA GLY A 103 -8.86 9.11 5.00
C GLY A 103 -8.66 7.60 4.84
N GLY A 104 -7.43 7.14 4.56
CA GLY A 104 -7.07 5.72 4.57
C GLY A 104 -7.72 4.88 3.47
N SER A 105 -7.95 5.46 2.28
CA SER A 105 -8.63 4.78 1.17
C SER A 105 -7.82 3.62 0.60
N ALA A 106 -6.50 3.70 0.61
CA ALA A 106 -5.61 2.64 0.15
C ALA A 106 -5.46 1.50 1.18
N ALA A 107 -5.65 1.81 2.47
CA ALA A 107 -5.67 0.81 3.54
C ALA A 107 -7.03 0.09 3.67
N ARG A 108 -8.11 0.61 3.07
CA ARG A 108 -9.40 -0.09 2.99
C ARG A 108 -9.27 -1.33 2.11
N GLN A 109 -9.16 -2.49 2.73
CA GLN A 109 -9.37 -3.76 2.03
C GLN A 109 -10.83 -3.83 1.57
N VAL A 110 -11.04 -3.72 0.26
CA VAL A 110 -12.33 -4.01 -0.35
C VAL A 110 -12.36 -5.51 -0.66
N ALA A 111 -12.88 -6.30 0.27
CA ALA A 111 -13.18 -7.71 0.02
C ALA A 111 -14.59 -7.82 -0.57
N GLN A 112 -14.69 -8.05 -1.88
CA GLN A 112 -15.95 -8.27 -2.57
C GLN A 112 -16.05 -9.75 -2.94
N GLN A 113 -16.99 -10.45 -2.31
CA GLN A 113 -17.34 -11.82 -2.66
C GLN A 113 -18.78 -11.85 -3.14
N ALA A 114 -19.01 -12.42 -4.32
CA ALA A 114 -20.34 -12.68 -4.83
C ALA A 114 -20.48 -14.14 -5.22
N THR A 115 -21.60 -14.73 -4.81
CA THR A 115 -22.02 -16.06 -5.22
C THR A 115 -23.34 -15.91 -5.95
N ALA A 116 -23.38 -16.31 -7.22
CA ALA A 116 -24.58 -16.25 -8.05
C ALA A 116 -24.97 -17.66 -8.52
N SER A 117 -26.28 -17.90 -8.64
CA SER A 117 -26.87 -19.13 -9.16
C SER A 117 -28.10 -18.82 -10.01
N GLY A 118 -28.47 -19.73 -10.91
CA GLY A 118 -29.57 -19.52 -11.87
C GLY A 118 -29.24 -18.44 -12.91
N HIS A 119 -30.25 -17.68 -13.37
CA HIS A 119 -30.10 -16.57 -14.33
C HIS A 119 -29.73 -15.25 -13.64
N ALA A 120 -28.74 -15.26 -12.75
CA ALA A 120 -28.34 -14.09 -11.98
C ALA A 120 -27.28 -13.24 -12.69
N ARG A 121 -27.40 -11.92 -12.56
CA ARG A 121 -26.38 -10.94 -12.93
C ARG A 121 -25.82 -10.32 -11.65
N VAL A 122 -24.50 -10.40 -11.48
CA VAL A 122 -23.80 -9.74 -10.38
C VAL A 122 -23.12 -8.50 -10.92
N TYR A 123 -23.41 -7.38 -10.28
CA TYR A 123 -22.72 -6.13 -10.51
C TYR A 123 -22.07 -5.72 -9.18
N GLN A 124 -20.74 -5.69 -9.14
CA GLN A 124 -19.97 -5.25 -7.98
C GLN A 124 -19.01 -4.15 -8.41
N ALA A 125 -18.95 -3.07 -7.62
CA ALA A 125 -17.98 -2.00 -7.79
C ALA A 125 -17.49 -1.54 -6.42
N GLY A 126 -16.19 -1.28 -6.29
CA GLY A 126 -15.59 -0.75 -5.07
C GLY A 126 -15.69 0.78 -4.92
N ARG A 127 -16.29 1.45 -5.91
CA ARG A 127 -16.53 2.90 -5.95
C ARG A 127 -17.87 3.21 -6.64
N ASP A 128 -17.86 3.76 -7.84
CA ASP A 128 -19.05 4.10 -8.61
C ASP A 128 -19.43 3.00 -9.62
N GLN A 129 -20.73 2.77 -9.79
CA GLN A 129 -21.30 1.84 -10.77
C GLN A 129 -22.49 2.46 -11.48
N HIS A 130 -22.41 2.58 -12.81
CA HIS A 130 -23.53 2.98 -13.66
C HIS A 130 -23.95 1.79 -14.53
N ILE A 131 -25.17 1.29 -14.29
CA ILE A 131 -25.78 0.21 -15.07
C ILE A 131 -26.92 0.82 -15.86
N ALA A 132 -26.83 0.79 -17.19
CA ALA A 132 -27.95 1.06 -18.08
C ALA A 132 -28.58 -0.28 -18.47
N ASP A 133 -29.79 -0.55 -17.97
CA ASP A 133 -30.60 -1.65 -18.48
C ASP A 133 -31.24 -1.27 -19.82
N ARG A 134 -31.42 -2.26 -20.70
CA ARG A 134 -32.19 -2.15 -21.94
C ARG A 134 -33.39 -3.08 -21.86
#